data_AF-A0A1G8CR21-F1
#
_entry.id   AF-A0A1G8CR21-F1
#
_cell.length_a   1.000
_cell.length_b   1.000
_cell.length_c   1.000
_cell.angle_alpha   90.00
_cell.angle_beta   90.00
_cell.angle_gamma   90.00
#
_symmetry.space_group_name_H-M   'P 1'
#
loop_
_entity.id
_entity.type
_entity.pdbx_description
1 polymer ?
#
loop_
_entity_poly.entity_id
_entity_poly.type
_entity_poly.pdbx_seq_one_letter_code
_entity_poly.pdbx_strand_id
1 'polypeptide(L)'
;MAEKKRSLPPTMPCPETGVTLRRDVRPFTVRYGGREMTVDLPGYYPEGEGESVHVGDDMAVADAALRTLKERIDGVPSPATIRRIRAKLRLSQRAAGALFRVGPKAFDKYERNLIEPSGPTIQLLTLLDRHPELADELSPRER
;
A
#
# COMPACT_ATOMS: atom_id res chain seq x y z
N MET A 1 6.47 -2.03 22.49
CA MET A 1 7.20 -3.28 22.23
C MET A 1 7.91 -3.12 20.90
N ALA A 2 9.21 -2.82 20.91
CA ALA A 2 9.97 -2.69 19.67
C ALA A 2 10.24 -4.10 19.13
N GLU A 3 9.62 -4.45 17.99
CA GLU A 3 10.00 -5.66 17.26
C GLU A 3 11.48 -5.55 16.93
N LYS A 4 12.30 -6.42 17.54
CA LYS A 4 13.67 -6.63 17.10
C LYS A 4 13.58 -7.02 15.63
N LYS A 5 13.98 -6.11 14.72
CA LYS A 5 14.18 -6.40 13.30
C LYS A 5 15.06 -7.64 13.25
N ARG A 6 14.45 -8.78 12.94
CA ARG A 6 15.12 -10.07 12.91
C ARG A 6 16.19 -9.95 11.84
N SER A 7 17.46 -9.93 12.22
CA SER A 7 18.55 -9.81 11.25
C SER A 7 18.48 -11.04 10.35
N LEU A 8 18.07 -10.83 9.10
CA LEU A 8 18.01 -11.89 8.11
C LEU A 8 19.45 -12.38 7.85
N PRO A 9 19.68 -13.69 7.74
CA PRO A 9 21.01 -14.22 7.46
C PRO A 9 21.51 -13.73 6.08
N PRO A 10 22.84 -13.66 5.87
CA PRO A 10 23.39 -13.22 4.58
C PRO A 10 23.14 -14.24 3.46
N THR A 11 22.87 -15.49 3.79
CA THR A 11 22.62 -16.58 2.83
C THR A 11 21.53 -17.53 3.33
N MET A 12 20.90 -18.24 2.39
CA MET A 12 19.97 -19.34 2.70
C MET A 12 19.94 -20.37 1.56
N PRO A 13 19.61 -21.65 1.83
CA PRO A 13 19.39 -22.62 0.78
C PRO A 13 18.07 -22.33 0.04
N CYS A 14 18.08 -22.44 -1.29
CA CYS A 14 16.89 -22.42 -2.12
C CYS A 14 15.97 -23.58 -1.74
N PRO A 15 14.67 -23.35 -1.44
CA PRO A 15 13.73 -24.41 -1.10
C PRO A 15 13.54 -25.46 -2.20
N GLU A 16 13.67 -25.06 -3.47
CA GLU A 16 13.45 -25.97 -4.62
C GLU A 16 14.71 -26.74 -5.01
N THR A 17 15.87 -26.08 -5.04
CA THR A 17 17.10 -26.64 -5.62
C THR A 17 18.20 -26.92 -4.61
N GLY A 18 18.08 -26.42 -3.38
CA GLY A 18 19.13 -26.50 -2.35
C GLY A 18 20.35 -25.60 -2.62
N VAL A 19 20.40 -24.88 -3.74
CA VAL A 19 21.50 -23.97 -4.09
C VAL A 19 21.59 -22.83 -3.06
N THR A 20 22.81 -22.39 -2.73
CA THR A 20 23.01 -21.27 -1.81
C THR A 20 22.61 -19.96 -2.49
N LEU A 21 21.59 -19.32 -1.94
CA LEU A 21 21.16 -17.98 -2.32
C LEU A 21 21.82 -16.95 -1.41
N ARG A 22 22.18 -15.80 -1.98
CA ARG A 22 22.77 -14.68 -1.25
C ARG A 22 21.79 -13.53 -1.17
N ARG A 23 21.82 -12.84 -0.02
CA ARG A 23 21.05 -11.62 0.17
C ARG A 23 21.58 -10.54 -0.77
N ASP A 24 20.70 -10.03 -1.62
CA ASP A 24 21.04 -9.01 -2.63
C ASP A 24 19.79 -8.17 -2.94
N VAL A 25 19.97 -7.11 -3.73
CA VAL A 25 18.90 -6.25 -4.22
C VAL A 25 19.01 -6.18 -5.73
N ARG A 26 17.96 -6.60 -6.45
CA ARG A 26 17.98 -6.61 -7.92
C ARG A 26 16.81 -5.81 -8.50
N PRO A 27 16.98 -5.17 -9.68
CA PRO A 27 15.89 -4.53 -10.38
C PRO A 27 14.78 -5.53 -10.69
N PHE A 28 13.55 -5.20 -10.31
CA PHE A 28 12.35 -5.98 -10.56
C PHE A 28 11.27 -5.10 -11.20
N THR A 29 10.70 -5.57 -12.31
CA THR A 29 9.68 -4.83 -13.05
C THR A 29 8.29 -5.28 -12.63
N VAL A 30 7.56 -4.40 -11.94
CA VAL A 30 6.15 -4.59 -11.58
C VAL A 30 5.29 -4.14 -12.76
N ARG A 31 4.37 -5.00 -13.21
CA ARG A 31 3.46 -4.72 -14.33
C ARG A 31 2.01 -4.76 -13.89
N TYR A 32 1.21 -3.79 -14.33
CA TYR A 32 -0.22 -3.75 -14.06
C TYR A 32 -0.94 -2.90 -15.12
N GLY A 33 -2.05 -3.41 -15.67
CA GLY A 33 -2.91 -2.67 -16.62
C GLY A 33 -2.17 -2.07 -17.82
N GLY A 34 -1.16 -2.76 -18.36
CA GLY A 34 -0.36 -2.28 -19.50
C GLY A 34 0.69 -1.22 -19.17
N ARG A 35 0.87 -0.85 -17.89
CA ARG A 35 2.00 -0.04 -17.43
C ARG A 35 2.97 -0.86 -16.60
N GLU A 36 4.20 -0.37 -16.53
CA GLU A 36 5.25 -0.99 -15.73
C GLU A 36 6.04 0.02 -14.90
N MET A 37 6.62 -0.46 -13.80
CA MET A 37 7.52 0.30 -12.95
C MET A 37 8.62 -0.62 -12.42
N THR A 38 9.88 -0.21 -12.58
CA THR A 38 11.04 -0.94 -12.07
C THR A 38 11.38 -0.45 -10.67
N VAL A 39 11.59 -1.39 -9.75
CA VAL A 39 12.01 -1.13 -8.37
C VAL A 39 13.17 -2.00 -7.96
N ASP A 40 13.95 -1.54 -7.01
CA ASP A 40 15.02 -2.31 -6.38
C ASP A 40 14.41 -3.28 -5.37
N LEU A 41 14.32 -4.56 -5.74
CA LEU A 41 13.68 -5.59 -4.94
C LEU A 41 14.72 -6.33 -4.10
N PRO A 42 14.68 -6.23 -2.77
CA PRO A 42 15.49 -7.07 -1.90
C PRO A 42 15.02 -8.52 -1.93
N GLY A 43 15.95 -9.46 -1.86
CA GLY A 43 15.67 -10.88 -1.88
C GLY A 43 16.90 -11.73 -1.67
N TYR A 44 16.74 -13.04 -1.74
CA TYR A 44 17.83 -13.99 -1.84
C TYR A 44 17.93 -14.47 -3.27
N TYR A 45 19.07 -14.23 -3.90
CA TYR A 45 19.28 -14.50 -5.30
C TYR A 45 20.41 -15.52 -5.51
N PRO A 46 20.30 -16.38 -6.53
CA PRO A 46 21.41 -17.22 -6.95
C PRO A 46 22.50 -16.38 -7.66
N GLU A 47 23.74 -16.86 -7.64
CA GLU A 47 24.85 -16.25 -8.40
C GLU A 47 24.65 -16.39 -9.92
N GLY A 48 23.91 -17.40 -10.37
CA GLY A 48 23.56 -17.64 -11.77
C GLY A 48 22.05 -17.57 -12.03
N GLU A 49 21.58 -18.46 -12.90
CA GLU A 49 20.15 -18.64 -13.15
C GLU A 49 19.48 -19.43 -12.02
N GLY A 50 18.24 -19.07 -11.70
CA GLY A 50 17.44 -19.75 -10.70
C GLY A 50 16.42 -18.83 -10.06
N GLU A 51 15.56 -19.40 -9.23
CA GLU A 51 14.51 -18.66 -8.55
C GLU A 51 15.04 -17.89 -7.34
N SER A 52 14.56 -16.66 -7.18
CA SER A 52 14.83 -15.83 -6.01
C SER A 52 13.80 -16.04 -4.92
N VAL A 53 14.24 -15.92 -3.66
CA VAL A 53 13.36 -16.08 -2.49
C VAL A 53 13.21 -14.73 -1.79
N HIS A 54 11.96 -14.31 -1.57
CA HIS A 54 11.61 -13.08 -0.88
C HIS A 54 10.95 -13.41 0.46
N VAL A 55 11.45 -12.85 1.55
CA VAL A 55 10.99 -13.14 2.91
C VAL A 55 10.67 -11.87 3.69
N GLY A 56 9.70 -11.96 4.60
CA GLY A 56 9.31 -10.82 5.43
C GLY A 56 8.87 -9.62 4.58
N ASP A 57 9.54 -8.49 4.76
CA ASP A 57 9.18 -7.22 4.10
C ASP A 57 9.80 -7.05 2.70
N ASP A 58 10.41 -8.08 2.14
CA ASP A 58 11.09 -8.00 0.84
C ASP A 58 10.16 -7.50 -0.27
N MET A 59 8.93 -8.00 -0.28
CA MET A 59 7.93 -7.64 -1.28
C MET A 59 7.30 -6.26 -1.05
N ALA A 60 7.59 -5.58 0.07
CA ALA A 60 6.93 -4.31 0.40
C ALA A 60 7.15 -3.22 -0.67
N VAL A 61 8.34 -3.21 -1.30
CA VAL A 61 8.68 -2.25 -2.36
C VAL A 61 7.90 -2.56 -3.65
N ALA A 62 7.85 -3.83 -4.05
CA ALA A 62 7.06 -4.26 -5.22
C ALA A 62 5.56 -4.03 -5.00
N ASP A 63 5.05 -4.30 -3.80
CA ASP A 63 3.65 -4.06 -3.45
C ASP A 63 3.30 -2.56 -3.48
N ALA A 64 4.19 -1.70 -2.98
CA ALA A 64 4.02 -0.25 -3.07
C ALA A 64 4.02 0.23 -4.53
N ALA A 65 4.85 -0.38 -5.36
CA ALA A 65 4.88 -0.10 -6.79
C ALA A 65 3.59 -0.51 -7.50
N LEU A 66 3.10 -1.72 -7.21
CA LEU A 66 1.83 -2.22 -7.74
C LEU A 66 0.67 -1.31 -7.33
N ARG A 67 0.63 -0.86 -6.08
CA ARG A 67 -0.39 0.10 -5.59
C ARG A 67 -0.35 1.42 -6.34
N THR A 68 0.85 1.93 -6.62
CA THR A 68 1.01 3.17 -7.40
C THR A 68 0.47 3.01 -8.82
N LEU A 69 0.70 1.84 -9.44
CA LEU A 69 0.16 1.55 -10.77
C LEU A 69 -1.37 1.43 -10.73
N LYS A 70 -1.93 0.73 -9.74
CA LYS A 70 -3.38 0.63 -9.51
C LYS A 70 -4.04 1.99 -9.34
N GLU A 71 -3.45 2.86 -8.53
CA GLU A 71 -3.96 4.22 -8.31
C GLU A 71 -3.98 5.04 -9.61
N ARG A 72 -2.93 4.91 -10.44
CA ARG A 72 -2.85 5.61 -11.73
C ARG A 72 -3.81 5.08 -12.79
N ILE A 73 -4.17 3.79 -12.76
CA ILE A 73 -4.96 3.14 -13.80
C ILE A 73 -6.44 3.06 -13.41
N ASP A 74 -6.71 2.56 -12.20
CA ASP A 74 -8.08 2.30 -11.72
C ASP A 74 -8.63 3.45 -10.86
N GLY A 75 -7.78 4.41 -10.49
CA GLY A 75 -8.16 5.50 -9.58
C GLY A 75 -8.37 5.05 -8.13
N VAL A 76 -7.93 3.83 -7.77
CA VAL A 76 -8.03 3.29 -6.41
C VAL A 76 -6.92 3.92 -5.54
N PRO A 77 -7.26 4.76 -4.54
CA PRO A 77 -6.26 5.48 -3.77
C PRO A 77 -5.46 4.53 -2.87
N SER A 78 -4.13 4.66 -2.89
CA SER A 78 -3.27 3.94 -1.97
C SER A 78 -3.54 4.33 -0.50
N PRO A 79 -3.15 3.49 0.48
CA PRO A 79 -3.27 3.83 1.89
C PRO A 79 -2.63 5.18 2.27
N ALA A 80 -1.49 5.50 1.63
CA ALA A 80 -0.81 6.78 1.79
C ALA A 80 -1.64 7.94 1.22
N THR A 81 -2.24 7.78 0.04
CA THR A 81 -3.16 8.76 -0.54
C THR A 81 -4.38 8.99 0.35
N ILE A 82 -5.02 7.92 0.84
CA ILE A 82 -6.18 8.03 1.76
C ILE A 82 -5.80 8.84 3.01
N ARG A 83 -4.64 8.54 3.61
CA ARG A 83 -4.12 9.29 4.77
C ARG A 83 -3.89 10.76 4.43
N ARG A 84 -3.28 11.07 3.28
CA ARG A 84 -3.02 12.43 2.81
C ARG A 84 -4.33 13.21 2.65
N ILE A 85 -5.32 12.63 1.97
CA ILE A 85 -6.64 13.26 1.76
C ILE A 85 -7.31 13.53 3.11
N ARG A 86 -7.38 12.53 3.99
CA ARG A 86 -7.97 12.70 5.33
C ARG A 86 -7.27 13.82 6.13
N ALA A 87 -5.95 13.86 6.09
CA ALA A 87 -5.17 14.90 6.78
C ALA A 87 -5.40 16.29 6.17
N LYS A 88 -5.53 16.39 4.84
CA LYS A 88 -5.90 17.63 4.12
C LYS A 88 -7.26 18.16 4.59
N LEU A 89 -8.23 17.26 4.80
CA LEU A 89 -9.56 17.58 5.35
C LEU A 89 -9.54 17.84 6.87
N ARG A 90 -8.39 17.72 7.53
CA ARG A 90 -8.23 17.90 8.99
C ARG A 90 -9.09 16.96 9.83
N LEU A 91 -9.37 15.76 9.32
CA LEU A 91 -10.19 14.76 10.00
C LEU A 91 -9.35 13.74 10.76
N SER A 92 -9.79 13.36 11.95
CA SER A 92 -9.34 12.10 12.56
C SER A 92 -9.90 10.89 11.79
N GLN A 93 -9.32 9.70 11.95
CA GLN A 93 -9.85 8.48 11.31
C GLN A 93 -11.32 8.22 11.69
N ARG A 94 -11.68 8.48 12.97
CA ARG A 94 -13.05 8.35 13.46
C ARG A 94 -13.98 9.40 12.84
N ALA A 95 -13.54 10.66 12.77
CA ALA A 95 -14.32 11.74 12.16
C ALA A 95 -14.54 11.50 10.66
N ALA A 96 -13.51 11.02 9.95
CA ALA A 96 -13.64 10.61 8.56
C ALA A 96 -14.63 9.45 8.41
N GLY A 97 -14.59 8.45 9.29
CA GLY A 97 -15.59 7.37 9.28
C GLY A 97 -17.02 7.90 9.41
N ALA A 98 -17.25 8.85 10.33
CA ALA A 98 -18.55 9.47 10.52
C ALA A 98 -18.99 10.32 9.30
N LEU A 99 -18.09 11.15 8.75
CA LEU A 99 -18.36 12.01 7.59
C LEU A 99 -18.72 11.18 6.35
N PHE A 100 -17.95 10.13 6.07
CA PHE A 100 -18.16 9.22 4.95
C PHE A 100 -19.27 8.18 5.19
N ARG A 101 -19.93 8.22 6.36
CA ARG A 101 -20.99 7.28 6.77
C ARG A 101 -20.56 5.81 6.68
N VAL A 102 -19.30 5.54 7.00
CA VAL A 102 -18.71 4.20 7.10
C VAL A 102 -18.42 3.84 8.55
N GLY A 103 -18.06 2.59 8.82
CA GLY A 103 -17.75 2.13 10.17
C GLY A 103 -16.63 2.97 10.84
N PRO A 104 -16.64 3.13 12.17
CA PRO A 104 -15.73 4.04 12.89
C PRO A 104 -14.24 3.65 12.79
N LYS A 105 -13.94 2.42 12.36
CA LYS A 105 -12.58 1.90 12.13
C LYS A 105 -12.24 1.75 10.65
N ALA A 106 -13.09 2.20 9.73
CA ALA A 106 -12.89 2.01 8.29
C ALA A 106 -11.58 2.68 7.82
N PHE A 107 -11.37 3.95 8.14
CA PHE A 107 -10.15 4.67 7.77
C PHE A 107 -8.87 4.08 8.39
N ASP A 108 -8.93 3.51 9.60
CA ASP A 108 -7.79 2.75 10.15
C ASP A 108 -7.46 1.53 9.28
N LYS A 109 -8.49 0.76 8.90
CA LYS A 109 -8.31 -0.40 8.04
C LYS A 109 -7.82 -0.02 6.64
N TYR A 110 -8.34 1.07 6.07
CA TYR A 110 -7.93 1.58 4.77
C TYR A 110 -6.47 2.02 4.77
N GLU A 111 -6.06 2.84 5.76
CA GLU A 111 -4.68 3.34 5.88
C GLU A 111 -3.66 2.24 6.22
N ARG A 112 -4.12 1.12 6.76
CA ARG A 112 -3.30 -0.07 7.04
C ARG A 112 -3.40 -1.14 5.96
N ASN A 113 -4.11 -0.86 4.86
CA ASN A 113 -4.33 -1.80 3.76
C ASN A 113 -4.98 -3.13 4.19
N LEU A 114 -5.80 -3.11 5.24
CA LEU A 114 -6.51 -4.30 5.73
C LEU A 114 -7.80 -4.57 4.94
N ILE A 115 -8.41 -3.52 4.40
CA ILE A 115 -9.63 -3.57 3.59
C ILE A 115 -9.53 -2.46 2.53
N GLU A 116 -10.02 -2.73 1.32
CA GLU A 116 -10.14 -1.72 0.26
C GLU A 116 -11.45 -0.91 0.43
N PRO A 117 -11.44 0.43 0.24
CA PRO A 117 -12.67 1.21 0.27
C PRO A 117 -13.62 0.81 -0.88
N SER A 118 -14.93 0.97 -0.68
CA SER A 118 -15.90 0.75 -1.76
C SER A 118 -15.78 1.81 -2.86
N GLY A 119 -16.23 1.49 -4.08
CA GLY A 119 -16.24 2.43 -5.21
C GLY A 119 -16.82 3.82 -4.89
N PRO A 120 -18.00 3.93 -4.25
CA PRO A 120 -18.54 5.23 -3.82
C PRO A 120 -17.64 5.99 -2.84
N THR A 121 -16.99 5.28 -1.91
CA THR A 121 -16.02 5.89 -0.96
C THR A 121 -14.82 6.44 -1.71
N ILE A 122 -14.31 5.71 -2.71
CA ILE A 122 -13.20 6.14 -3.58
C ILE A 122 -13.57 7.39 -4.37
N GLN A 123 -14.76 7.43 -4.97
CA GLN A 123 -15.24 8.60 -5.71
C GLN A 123 -15.35 9.83 -4.81
N LEU A 124 -15.92 9.68 -3.61
CA LEU A 124 -16.05 10.78 -2.67
C LEU A 124 -14.68 11.25 -2.15
N LEU A 125 -13.75 10.34 -1.85
CA LEU A 125 -12.38 10.69 -1.48
C LEU A 125 -11.71 11.53 -2.58
N THR A 126 -11.82 11.09 -3.82
CA THR A 126 -11.24 11.78 -4.98
C THR A 126 -11.89 13.15 -5.21
N LEU A 127 -13.21 13.28 -4.97
CA LEU A 127 -13.92 14.55 -5.06
C LEU A 127 -13.45 15.52 -3.96
N LEU A 128 -13.43 15.07 -2.70
CA LEU A 128 -13.02 15.90 -1.56
C LEU A 128 -11.53 16.23 -1.56
N ASP A 129 -10.70 15.43 -2.22
CA ASP A 129 -9.30 15.82 -2.45
C ASP A 129 -9.19 17.02 -3.40
N ARG A 130 -10.06 17.12 -4.41
CA ARG A 130 -10.10 18.26 -5.34
C ARG A 130 -10.81 19.47 -4.73
N HIS A 131 -11.88 19.21 -3.98
CA HIS A 131 -12.79 20.20 -3.42
C HIS A 131 -12.95 19.98 -1.90
N PRO A 132 -11.92 20.28 -1.08
CA PRO A 132 -11.98 20.05 0.36
C PRO A 132 -13.09 20.84 1.06
N GLU A 133 -13.49 21.98 0.51
CA GLU A 133 -14.60 22.82 0.98
C GLU A 133 -15.94 22.08 1.03
N LEU A 134 -16.16 21.08 0.17
CA LEU A 134 -17.42 20.31 0.14
C LEU A 134 -17.58 19.38 1.35
N ALA A 135 -16.52 19.16 2.15
CA ALA A 135 -16.62 18.37 3.36
C ALA A 135 -17.59 18.99 4.39
N ASP A 136 -17.71 20.32 4.40
CA ASP A 136 -18.60 21.02 5.31
C ASP A 136 -20.08 20.72 4.99
N GLU A 137 -20.42 20.49 3.73
CA GLU A 137 -21.79 20.15 3.30
C GLU A 137 -22.23 18.74 3.74
N LEU A 138 -21.27 17.85 3.99
CA LEU A 138 -21.51 16.47 4.41
C LEU A 138 -21.65 16.32 5.93
N SER A 139 -21.27 17.37 6.67
CA SER A 139 -21.43 17.38 8.12
C SER A 139 -22.90 17.21 8.49
N PRO A 140 -23.23 16.46 9.56
CA PRO A 140 -24.60 16.35 10.01
C PRO A 140 -25.16 17.75 10.25
N ARG A 141 -26.19 18.16 9.50
CA ARG A 141 -26.96 19.34 9.86
C ARG A 141 -27.64 19.03 11.19
N GLU A 142 -27.36 19.83 12.20
CA GLU A 142 -28.15 19.83 13.44
C GLU A 142 -29.61 20.04 13.01
N ARG A 143 -30.45 19.04 13.28
CA ARG A 143 -31.91 19.14 13.14
C ARG A 143 -32.49 19.41 14.50
#